data_AF-A0A3D0WU13-F1
#
_entry.id   AF-A0A3D0WU13-F1
#
_cell.length_a   1.000
_cell.length_b   1.000
_cell.length_c   1.000
_cell.angle_alpha   90.00
_cell.angle_beta   90.00
_cell.angle_gamma   90.00
#
_symmetry.space_group_name_H-M   'P 1'
#
loop_
_entity.id
_entity.type
_entity.pdbx_description
1 polymer ?
#
loop_
_entity_poly.entity_id
_entity_poly.type
_entity_poly.pdbx_seq_one_letter_code
_entity_poly.pdbx_strand_id
1 'polypeptide(L)'
;SSVLHYLLEGADGSIADTPKPDNPVFQNVHNYIIGSNGIALESSAKKAEELGFETHTVTDSIQEDVTETANFILKTIDNQKSAGKKPVCLLFGGESTVKVSGKGLGGRNQHLALYLATKICCKKNITILCAGT
;
A
#
# COMPACT_ATOMS: atom_id res chain seq x y z
N SER A 1 -34.79 11.52 -16.92
CA SER A 1 -33.59 11.95 -16.17
C SER A 1 -32.56 12.39 -17.17
N SER A 2 -31.93 13.57 -16.98
CA SER A 2 -30.91 14.11 -17.90
C SER A 2 -29.71 13.17 -18.08
N VAL A 3 -29.31 12.44 -17.03
CA VAL A 3 -28.21 11.48 -17.09
C VAL A 3 -28.53 10.30 -18.01
N LEU A 4 -29.74 9.73 -17.90
CA LEU A 4 -30.15 8.61 -18.76
C LEU A 4 -30.19 9.04 -20.23
N HIS A 5 -30.67 10.25 -20.51
CA HIS A 5 -30.69 10.79 -21.86
C HIS A 5 -29.27 10.93 -22.43
N TYR A 6 -28.35 11.55 -21.67
CA TYR A 6 -26.95 11.71 -22.07
C TYR A 6 -26.23 10.37 -22.32
N LEU A 7 -26.50 9.35 -21.50
CA LEU A 7 -25.91 8.01 -21.71
C LEU A 7 -26.46 7.32 -22.96
N LEU A 8 -27.76 7.49 -23.27
CA LEU A 8 -28.37 6.95 -24.49
C LEU A 8 -27.83 7.65 -25.73
N GLU A 9 -27.71 8.99 -25.70
CA GLU A 9 -27.11 9.78 -26.77
C GLU A 9 -25.61 9.49 -26.96
N GLY A 10 -24.89 9.13 -25.89
CA GLY A 10 -23.52 8.63 -26.01
C GLY A 10 -23.45 7.24 -26.64
N ALA A 11 -24.39 6.35 -26.29
CA ALA A 11 -24.43 4.99 -26.80
C ALA A 11 -24.83 4.89 -28.28
N ASP A 12 -25.67 5.80 -28.76
CA ASP A 12 -26.06 5.90 -30.18
C ASP A 12 -25.11 6.77 -31.03
N GLY A 13 -24.10 7.39 -30.40
CA GLY A 13 -23.08 8.19 -31.05
C GLY A 13 -23.47 9.65 -31.33
N SER A 14 -24.64 10.10 -30.87
CA SER A 14 -25.05 11.51 -30.93
C SER A 14 -24.13 12.42 -30.09
N ILE A 15 -23.55 11.89 -29.01
CA ILE A 15 -22.51 12.53 -28.20
C ILE A 15 -21.20 11.78 -28.38
N ALA A 16 -20.14 12.52 -28.67
CA ALA A 16 -18.80 11.96 -28.81
C ALA A 16 -18.35 11.27 -27.51
N ASP A 17 -17.79 10.06 -27.65
CA ASP A 17 -17.20 9.32 -26.54
C ASP A 17 -15.93 10.04 -26.01
N THR A 18 -15.50 9.63 -24.84
CA THR A 18 -14.19 9.93 -24.27
C THR A 18 -13.05 9.68 -25.28
N PRO A 19 -12.06 10.58 -25.36
CA PRO A 19 -10.90 10.42 -26.23
C PRO A 19 -10.22 9.06 -26.03
N LYS A 20 -10.07 8.31 -27.12
CA LYS A 20 -9.35 7.03 -27.13
C LYS A 20 -7.83 7.25 -27.12
N PRO A 21 -7.01 6.24 -26.77
CA PRO A 21 -5.56 6.41 -26.63
C PRO A 21 -4.85 6.97 -27.87
N ASP A 22 -5.40 6.77 -29.06
CA ASP A 22 -4.92 7.26 -30.36
C ASP A 22 -5.44 8.67 -30.73
N ASN A 23 -6.28 9.28 -29.90
CA ASN A 23 -6.86 10.58 -30.18
C ASN A 23 -5.75 11.66 -30.24
N PRO A 24 -5.72 12.50 -31.29
CA PRO A 24 -4.73 13.57 -31.44
C PRO A 24 -4.60 14.52 -30.25
N VAL A 25 -5.64 14.65 -29.42
CA VAL A 25 -5.62 15.46 -28.19
C VAL A 25 -4.49 15.06 -27.24
N PHE A 26 -4.01 13.81 -27.28
CA PHE A 26 -2.93 13.31 -26.43
C PHE A 26 -1.52 13.46 -27.03
N GLN A 27 -1.36 13.97 -28.27
CA GLN A 27 -0.06 14.03 -28.94
C GLN A 27 1.02 14.81 -28.19
N ASN A 28 0.62 15.82 -27.41
CA ASN A 28 1.52 16.67 -26.62
C ASN A 28 1.27 16.51 -25.11
N VAL A 29 0.68 15.39 -24.69
CA VAL A 29 0.38 15.10 -23.28
C VAL A 29 1.31 14.00 -22.78
N HIS A 30 2.13 14.34 -21.79
CA HIS A 30 3.01 13.38 -21.12
C HIS A 30 2.62 13.27 -19.65
N ASN A 31 2.34 12.05 -19.20
CA ASN A 31 2.01 11.77 -17.80
C ASN A 31 3.18 11.02 -17.16
N TYR A 32 3.68 11.55 -16.04
CA TYR A 32 4.75 10.94 -15.27
C TYR A 32 4.27 10.65 -13.85
N ILE A 33 4.44 9.40 -13.40
CA ILE A 33 4.22 9.04 -12.01
C ILE A 33 5.49 9.39 -11.23
N ILE A 34 5.49 10.54 -10.59
CA ILE A 34 6.62 11.03 -9.78
C ILE A 34 6.50 10.69 -8.29
N GLY A 35 5.36 10.14 -7.89
CA GLY A 35 5.09 9.70 -6.53
C GLY A 35 4.14 8.50 -6.54
N SER A 36 4.54 7.44 -5.85
CA SER A 36 3.74 6.24 -5.66
C SER A 36 4.23 5.51 -4.42
N ASN A 37 3.43 4.58 -3.93
CA ASN A 37 3.85 3.69 -2.85
C ASN A 37 5.11 2.90 -3.24
N GLY A 38 5.22 2.44 -4.50
CA GLY A 38 6.42 1.79 -5.02
C GLY A 38 7.66 2.68 -4.93
N ILE A 39 7.57 3.96 -5.31
CA ILE A 39 8.70 4.92 -5.23
C ILE A 39 9.11 5.14 -3.75
N ALA A 40 8.15 5.22 -2.84
CA ALA A 40 8.42 5.38 -1.41
C ALA A 40 9.09 4.13 -0.81
N LEU A 41 8.65 2.93 -1.20
CA LEU A 41 9.25 1.66 -0.78
C LEU A 41 10.67 1.48 -1.33
N GLU A 42 10.90 1.79 -2.60
CA GLU A 42 12.24 1.75 -3.20
C GLU A 42 13.20 2.68 -2.46
N SER A 43 12.76 3.92 -2.18
CA SER A 43 13.57 4.89 -1.43
C SER A 43 13.87 4.41 -0.01
N SER A 44 12.88 3.78 0.66
CA SER A 44 13.04 3.20 1.99
C SER A 44 14.00 2.00 1.98
N ALA A 45 13.90 1.15 0.96
CA ALA A 45 14.76 -0.02 0.79
C ALA A 45 16.22 0.39 0.62
N LYS A 46 16.47 1.32 -0.31
CA LYS A 46 17.79 1.89 -0.53
C LYS A 46 18.36 2.49 0.77
N LYS A 47 17.54 3.22 1.53
CA LYS A 47 18.01 3.81 2.78
C LYS A 47 18.34 2.78 3.85
N ALA A 48 17.53 1.72 3.97
CA ALA A 48 17.80 0.63 4.92
C ALA A 48 19.08 -0.14 4.56
N GLU A 49 19.33 -0.40 3.27
CA GLU A 49 20.57 -1.00 2.78
C GLU A 49 21.80 -0.14 3.09
N GLU A 50 21.72 1.18 2.89
CA GLU A 50 22.78 2.13 3.28
C GLU A 50 23.10 2.08 4.79
N LEU A 51 22.08 1.81 5.62
CA LEU A 51 22.21 1.66 7.06
C LEU A 51 22.69 0.26 7.48
N GLY A 52 22.93 -0.64 6.52
CA GLY A 52 23.50 -1.97 6.74
C GLY A 52 22.47 -3.09 6.99
N PHE A 53 21.19 -2.86 6.72
CA PHE A 53 20.15 -3.88 6.82
C PHE A 53 20.15 -4.81 5.60
N GLU A 54 19.85 -6.09 5.82
CA GLU A 54 19.34 -6.95 4.76
C GLU A 54 17.87 -6.60 4.52
N THR A 55 17.55 -6.03 3.36
CA THR A 55 16.24 -5.41 3.14
C THR A 55 15.42 -6.16 2.11
N HIS A 56 14.13 -6.36 2.40
CA HIS A 56 13.19 -7.05 1.52
C HIS A 56 11.89 -6.26 1.39
N THR A 57 11.55 -5.80 0.19
CA THR A 57 10.20 -5.32 -0.12
C THR A 57 9.30 -6.52 -0.36
N VAL A 58 8.36 -6.74 0.56
CA VAL A 58 7.48 -7.92 0.56
C VAL A 58 6.30 -7.72 -0.37
N THR A 59 5.68 -6.53 -0.33
CA THR A 59 4.55 -6.14 -1.18
C THR A 59 4.35 -4.63 -1.12
N ASP A 60 3.79 -4.06 -2.18
CA ASP A 60 3.36 -2.67 -2.31
C ASP A 60 1.84 -2.52 -2.47
N SER A 61 1.09 -3.61 -2.31
CA SER A 61 -0.30 -3.72 -2.74
C SER A 61 -1.26 -4.24 -1.68
N ILE A 62 -0.97 -4.07 -0.38
CA ILE A 62 -1.90 -4.44 0.71
C ILE A 62 -3.23 -3.72 0.51
N GLN A 63 -4.35 -4.43 0.64
CA GLN A 63 -5.71 -3.87 0.58
C GLN A 63 -6.66 -4.48 1.62
N GLU A 64 -6.16 -5.44 2.40
CA GLU A 64 -6.93 -6.27 3.31
C GLU A 64 -7.29 -5.56 4.62
N ASP A 65 -8.14 -6.19 5.43
CA ASP A 65 -8.40 -5.71 6.80
C ASP A 65 -7.11 -5.75 7.65
N VAL A 66 -7.01 -4.86 8.64
CA VAL A 66 -5.89 -4.80 9.58
C VAL A 66 -5.54 -6.13 10.23
N THR A 67 -6.53 -7.00 10.50
CA THR A 67 -6.30 -8.31 11.12
C THR A 67 -5.60 -9.27 10.15
N GLU A 68 -6.04 -9.30 8.90
CA GLU A 68 -5.46 -10.12 7.85
C GLU A 68 -4.05 -9.62 7.51
N THR A 69 -3.90 -8.30 7.37
CA THR A 69 -2.62 -7.63 7.18
C THR A 69 -1.64 -7.99 8.32
N ALA A 70 -2.09 -7.93 9.57
CA ALA A 70 -1.24 -8.26 10.72
C ALA A 70 -0.80 -9.73 10.69
N ASN A 71 -1.71 -10.65 10.40
CA ASN A 71 -1.39 -12.08 10.31
C ASN A 71 -0.38 -12.37 9.19
N PHE A 72 -0.52 -11.69 8.06
CA PHE A 72 0.44 -11.76 6.96
C PHE A 72 1.82 -11.26 7.40
N ILE A 73 1.91 -10.09 8.03
CA ILE A 73 3.18 -9.54 8.54
C ILE A 73 3.84 -10.49 9.55
N LEU A 74 3.07 -10.99 10.52
CA LEU A 74 3.58 -11.91 11.55
C LEU A 74 4.12 -13.21 10.94
N LYS A 75 3.39 -13.77 9.97
CA LYS A 75 3.83 -14.97 9.26
C LYS A 75 5.11 -14.71 8.46
N THR A 76 5.24 -13.55 7.83
CA THR A 76 6.47 -13.17 7.12
C THR A 76 7.65 -13.02 8.07
N ILE A 77 7.44 -12.38 9.23
CA ILE A 77 8.46 -12.28 10.30
C ILE A 77 8.89 -13.67 10.77
N ASP A 78 7.95 -14.59 11.02
CA ASP A 78 8.25 -15.93 11.51
C ASP A 78 8.96 -16.81 10.48
N ASN A 79 8.71 -16.57 9.20
CA ASN A 79 9.39 -17.25 8.10
C ASN A 79 10.74 -16.62 7.73
N GLN A 80 11.05 -15.44 8.26
CA GLN A 80 12.30 -14.76 7.95
C GLN A 80 13.48 -15.49 8.57
N LYS A 81 14.26 -16.17 7.73
CA LYS A 81 15.53 -16.77 8.12
C LYS A 81 16.62 -15.74 7.83
N SER A 82 17.22 -15.18 8.88
CA SER A 82 18.41 -14.33 8.68
C SER A 82 19.54 -15.20 8.12
N ALA A 83 19.96 -14.91 6.89
CA ALA A 83 21.07 -15.63 6.25
C ALA A 83 22.45 -15.15 6.77
N GLY A 84 22.49 -14.17 7.67
CA GLY A 84 23.73 -13.59 8.18
C GLY A 84 23.60 -12.86 9.52
N LYS A 85 24.64 -12.06 9.83
CA LYS A 85 24.71 -11.23 11.06
C LYS A 85 24.00 -9.88 10.92
N LYS A 86 23.51 -9.51 9.74
CA LYS A 86 22.87 -8.22 9.49
C LYS A 86 21.44 -8.20 10.06
N PRO A 87 20.98 -7.07 10.61
CA PRO A 87 19.56 -6.92 10.93
C PRO A 87 18.73 -6.92 9.63
N VAL A 88 17.52 -7.47 9.69
CA VAL A 88 16.61 -7.54 8.54
C VAL A 88 15.61 -6.38 8.58
N CYS A 89 15.38 -5.74 7.44
CA CYS A 89 14.31 -4.76 7.24
C CYS A 89 13.27 -5.35 6.27
N LEU A 90 12.03 -5.52 6.73
CA LEU A 90 10.91 -5.97 5.89
C LEU A 90 10.02 -4.77 5.59
N LEU A 91 9.80 -4.48 4.32
CA LEU A 91 8.99 -3.36 3.86
C LEU A 91 7.67 -3.86 3.27
N PHE A 92 6.59 -3.23 3.73
CA PHE A 92 5.22 -3.51 3.31
C PHE A 92 4.58 -2.19 2.95
N GLY A 93 3.87 -2.14 1.84
CA GLY A 93 3.08 -0.99 1.46
C GLY A 93 1.72 -1.38 0.88
N GLY A 94 0.89 -0.35 0.74
CA GLY A 94 -0.51 -0.47 0.36
C GLY A 94 -1.39 0.24 1.37
N GLU A 95 -2.67 -0.10 1.34
CA GLU A 95 -3.71 0.59 2.06
C GLU A 95 -4.67 -0.41 2.71
N SER A 96 -4.34 -0.85 3.94
CA SER A 96 -5.23 -1.69 4.74
C SER A 96 -6.55 -1.00 5.07
N THR A 97 -7.58 -1.76 5.43
CA THR A 97 -8.89 -1.27 5.86
C THR A 97 -9.18 -1.66 7.32
N VAL A 98 -10.10 -0.96 7.97
CA VAL A 98 -10.55 -1.31 9.33
C VAL A 98 -12.06 -1.19 9.39
N LYS A 99 -12.73 -2.25 9.84
CA LYS A 99 -14.16 -2.19 10.13
C LYS A 99 -14.39 -1.47 11.46
N VAL A 100 -14.96 -0.26 11.40
CA VAL A 100 -15.30 0.50 12.61
C VAL A 100 -16.54 -0.10 13.27
N SER A 101 -16.36 -0.64 14.48
CA SER A 101 -17.43 -1.24 15.29
C SER A 101 -17.67 -0.51 16.63
N GLY A 102 -16.80 0.43 17.00
CA GLY A 102 -16.84 1.16 18.27
C GLY A 102 -16.88 2.68 18.10
N LYS A 103 -16.80 3.41 19.22
CA LYS A 103 -16.78 4.89 19.28
C LYS A 103 -15.41 5.47 19.63
N GLY A 104 -14.36 4.64 19.58
CA GLY A 104 -13.00 5.06 19.87
C GLY A 104 -12.40 5.93 18.77
N LEU A 105 -11.28 6.59 19.09
CA LEU A 105 -10.48 7.34 18.14
C LEU A 105 -9.32 6.49 17.62
N GLY A 106 -9.00 6.62 16.34
CA GLY A 106 -7.84 5.99 15.75
C GLY A 106 -7.93 5.90 14.23
N GLY A 107 -7.07 5.06 13.65
CA GLY A 107 -7.05 4.79 12.23
C GLY A 107 -6.37 3.47 11.91
N ARG A 108 -6.37 3.09 10.64
CA ARG A 108 -5.92 1.77 10.15
C ARG A 108 -4.49 1.45 10.59
N ASN A 109 -3.56 2.39 10.42
CA ASN A 109 -2.17 2.23 10.86
C ASN A 109 -2.00 2.14 12.39
N GLN A 110 -2.78 2.90 13.16
CA GLN A 110 -2.74 2.83 14.63
C GLN A 110 -3.31 1.50 15.13
N HIS A 111 -4.40 1.03 14.52
CA HIS A 111 -4.99 -0.26 14.83
C HIS A 111 -4.01 -1.40 14.51
N LEU A 112 -3.41 -1.37 13.32
CA LEU A 112 -2.42 -2.35 12.89
C LEU A 112 -1.21 -2.38 13.84
N ALA A 113 -0.63 -1.22 14.17
CA ALA A 113 0.50 -1.11 15.09
C ALA A 113 0.16 -1.66 16.48
N LEU A 114 -1.00 -1.29 17.03
CA LEU A 114 -1.45 -1.77 18.33
C LEU A 114 -1.65 -3.30 18.31
N TYR A 115 -2.34 -3.81 17.29
CA TYR A 115 -2.58 -5.24 17.16
C TYR A 115 -1.26 -6.02 17.07
N LEU A 116 -0.33 -5.59 16.21
CA LEU A 116 0.99 -6.21 16.08
C LEU A 116 1.77 -6.16 17.40
N ALA A 117 1.76 -5.03 18.11
CA ALA A 117 2.41 -4.90 19.41
C ALA A 117 1.91 -5.94 20.43
N THR A 118 0.61 -6.23 20.46
CA THR A 118 0.06 -7.30 21.32
C THR A 118 0.55 -8.70 20.95
N LYS A 119 0.95 -8.93 19.69
CA LYS A 119 1.38 -10.23 19.17
C LYS A 119 2.89 -10.45 19.28
N ILE A 120 3.68 -9.38 19.30
CA ILE A 120 5.14 -9.45 19.40
C ILE A 120 5.69 -9.21 20.81
N CYS A 121 4.82 -9.04 21.82
CA CYS A 121 5.23 -8.67 23.19
C CYS A 121 6.26 -9.63 23.83
N CYS A 122 6.24 -10.90 23.45
CA CYS A 122 7.19 -11.92 23.93
C CYS A 122 8.39 -12.13 23.00
N LYS A 123 8.50 -11.39 21.89
CA LYS A 123 9.60 -11.48 20.93
C LYS A 123 10.57 -10.32 21.14
N LYS A 124 11.85 -10.63 21.36
CA LYS A 124 12.91 -9.62 21.46
C LYS A 124 13.39 -9.21 20.07
N ASN A 125 13.96 -8.00 19.96
CA ASN A 125 14.63 -7.50 18.75
C ASN A 125 13.73 -7.33 17.52
N ILE A 126 12.43 -7.11 17.72
CA ILE A 126 11.49 -6.76 16.64
C ILE A 126 10.99 -5.35 16.89
N THR A 127 11.08 -4.49 15.87
CA THR A 127 10.50 -3.15 15.86
C THR A 127 9.58 -3.06 14.65
N ILE A 128 8.39 -2.50 14.85
CA ILE A 128 7.39 -2.33 13.79
C ILE A 128 6.97 -0.86 13.77
N LEU A 129 6.93 -0.29 12.58
CA LEU A 129 6.37 1.04 12.31
C LEU A 129 5.22 0.88 11.32
N CYS A 130 4.06 1.43 11.64
CA CYS A 130 2.94 1.58 10.71
C CYS A 130 2.68 3.08 10.54
N ALA A 131 2.88 3.60 9.33
CA ALA A 131 2.79 5.02 9.03
C ALA A 131 1.93 5.27 7.79
N GLY A 132 1.14 6.36 7.83
CA GLY A 132 0.46 6.88 6.64
C GLY A 132 1.33 7.98 6.03
N THR A 133 1.42 8.01 4.71
CA THR A 133 2.22 8.97 3.94
C THR A 133 1.34 10.05 3.32
#